data_AF-A0A2G5T7A4-F1
#
_entry.id   AF-A0A2G5T7A4-F1
#
_cell.length_a   1.000
_cell.length_b   1.000
_cell.length_c   1.000
_cell.angle_alpha   90.00
_cell.angle_beta   90.00
_cell.angle_gamma   90.00
#
_symmetry.space_group_name_H-M   'P 1'
#
loop_
_entity.id
_entity.type
_entity.pdbx_description
1 polymer ?
#
loop_
_entity_poly.entity_id
_entity_poly.type
_entity_poly.pdbx_seq_one_letter_code
_entity_poly.pdbx_strand_id
1 'polypeptide(L)'
;MPSLLKLIVIGTILVGVAHGASLATADAKKTDCTLTDGFQALSCTVRLADVLNKVDNLDLRDKNDIREFRNACDALDSCSSKLTCGEFQDAHTKQVVSSFGKYCDALVYVNTEFPECREKLDINSECFKNWNPLQNSIDEEKDEKKREELKKNACKNYFGKDQCLKKLITETCSENEWQRFHDNLIPFGNALLSCDFENAQT
;
A
#
# COMPACT_ATOMS: atom_id res chain seq x y z
N MET A 1 -29.66 25.83 49.91
CA MET A 1 -28.35 26.10 49.29
C MET A 1 -27.95 24.95 48.37
N PRO A 2 -28.22 24.99 47.05
CA PRO A 2 -27.66 24.02 46.11
C PRO A 2 -27.00 24.64 44.84
N SER A 3 -26.66 25.94 44.86
CA SER A 3 -26.21 26.64 43.63
C SER A 3 -24.70 26.75 43.44
N LEU A 4 -23.88 26.58 44.47
CA LEU A 4 -22.41 26.75 44.35
C LEU A 4 -21.70 25.49 43.83
N LEU A 5 -22.18 24.29 44.19
CA LEU A 5 -21.51 23.04 43.82
C LEU A 5 -21.54 22.79 42.30
N LYS A 6 -22.62 23.20 41.61
CA LYS A 6 -22.76 23.05 40.15
C LYS A 6 -21.79 23.94 39.37
N LEU A 7 -21.48 25.14 39.89
CA LEU A 7 -20.54 26.07 39.25
C LEU A 7 -19.09 25.60 39.39
N ILE A 8 -18.74 24.97 40.52
CA ILE A 8 -17.39 24.42 40.75
C ILE A 8 -17.12 23.23 39.82
N VAL A 9 -18.10 22.35 39.62
CA VAL A 9 -17.96 21.19 38.70
C VAL A 9 -17.85 21.62 37.23
N ILE A 10 -18.58 22.65 36.80
CA ILE A 10 -18.46 23.18 35.43
C ILE A 10 -17.09 23.89 35.24
N GLY A 11 -16.61 24.59 36.27
CA GLY A 11 -15.30 25.24 36.26
C GLY A 11 -14.13 24.26 36.13
N THR A 12 -14.17 23.11 36.82
CA THR A 12 -13.11 22.09 36.73
C THR A 12 -13.12 21.34 35.39
N ILE A 13 -14.29 21.13 34.78
CA ILE A 13 -14.39 20.54 33.43
C ILE A 13 -13.74 21.49 32.40
N LEU A 14 -14.05 22.79 32.45
CA LEU A 14 -13.47 23.77 31.51
C LEU A 14 -11.96 23.95 31.68
N VAL A 15 -11.45 23.92 32.91
CA VAL A 15 -10.01 24.02 33.19
C VAL A 15 -9.27 22.72 32.81
N GLY A 16 -9.91 21.56 32.96
CA GLY A 16 -9.38 20.27 32.50
C GLY A 16 -9.30 20.18 30.97
N VAL A 17 -10.29 20.72 30.25
CA VAL A 17 -10.26 20.84 28.78
C VAL A 17 -9.18 21.85 28.34
N ALA A 18 -9.01 22.96 29.05
CA ALA A 18 -7.99 23.96 28.72
C ALA A 18 -6.55 23.43 28.93
N HIS A 19 -6.28 22.72 30.03
CA HIS A 19 -4.95 22.13 30.26
C HIS A 19 -4.69 20.91 29.37
N GLY A 20 -5.71 20.08 29.09
CA GLY A 20 -5.61 18.98 28.14
C GLY A 20 -5.36 19.44 26.71
N ALA A 21 -6.06 20.50 26.27
CA ALA A 21 -5.81 21.14 24.97
C ALA A 21 -4.44 21.83 24.93
N SER A 22 -3.94 22.38 26.05
CA SER A 22 -2.65 23.06 26.11
C SER A 22 -1.46 22.09 26.10
N LEU A 23 -1.58 20.90 26.68
CA LEU A 23 -0.56 19.84 26.58
C LEU A 23 -0.55 19.22 25.18
N ALA A 24 -1.73 18.91 24.62
CA ALA A 24 -1.85 18.42 23.25
C ALA A 24 -1.34 19.41 22.19
N THR A 25 -1.52 20.73 22.40
CA THR A 25 -0.98 21.76 21.49
C THR A 25 0.51 22.03 21.69
N ALA A 26 1.08 21.72 22.86
CA ALA A 26 2.52 21.81 23.09
C ALA A 26 3.29 20.65 22.42
N ASP A 27 2.75 19.43 22.44
CA ASP A 27 3.30 18.28 21.71
C ASP A 27 3.06 18.39 20.19
N ALA A 28 1.92 18.97 19.78
CA ALA A 28 1.67 19.39 18.38
C ALA A 28 2.59 20.53 17.90
N LYS A 29 3.38 21.14 18.78
CA LYS A 29 4.40 22.13 18.37
C LYS A 29 5.72 21.49 17.96
N LYS A 30 5.87 20.17 18.20
CA LYS A 30 7.04 19.36 17.88
C LYS A 30 6.83 18.47 16.65
N THR A 31 5.59 18.36 16.19
CA THR A 31 5.15 17.63 15.01
C THR A 31 4.35 18.59 14.12
N ASP A 32 4.51 18.59 12.80
CA ASP A 32 3.78 19.52 11.90
C ASP A 32 2.26 19.21 11.79
N CYS A 33 1.65 18.68 12.85
CA CYS A 33 0.35 18.01 12.83
C CYS A 33 -0.58 18.57 13.90
N THR A 34 -1.84 18.82 13.51
CA THR A 34 -2.88 19.22 14.45
C THR A 34 -3.50 18.01 15.16
N LEU A 35 -4.22 18.25 16.26
CA LEU A 35 -5.06 17.23 16.91
C LEU A 35 -6.04 16.56 15.93
N THR A 36 -6.60 17.34 15.00
CA THR A 36 -7.48 16.83 13.94
C THR A 36 -6.75 15.88 13.01
N ASP A 37 -5.51 16.19 12.64
CA ASP A 37 -4.68 15.30 11.82
C ASP A 37 -4.41 13.98 12.54
N GLY A 38 -4.22 14.00 13.87
CA GLY A 38 -4.06 12.80 14.69
C GLY A 38 -5.30 11.87 14.66
N PHE A 39 -6.50 12.43 14.79
CA PHE A 39 -7.74 11.64 14.66
C PHE A 39 -7.93 11.09 13.24
N GLN A 40 -7.58 11.87 12.22
CA GLN A 40 -7.64 11.43 10.83
C GLN A 40 -6.62 10.32 10.55
N ALA A 41 -5.41 10.41 11.11
CA ALA A 41 -4.39 9.38 11.02
C ALA A 41 -4.89 8.06 11.64
N LEU A 42 -5.46 8.10 12.85
CA LEU A 42 -6.03 6.92 13.50
C LEU A 42 -7.14 6.29 12.66
N SER A 43 -8.06 7.11 12.15
CA SER A 43 -9.12 6.62 11.24
C SER A 43 -8.54 6.02 9.97
N CYS A 44 -7.42 6.54 9.47
CA CYS A 44 -6.76 6.02 8.28
C CYS A 44 -6.03 4.70 8.57
N THR A 45 -5.47 4.51 9.76
CA THR A 45 -4.88 3.24 10.19
C THR A 45 -5.90 2.11 10.18
N VAL A 46 -7.16 2.39 10.56
CA VAL A 46 -8.25 1.41 10.45
C VAL A 46 -8.51 1.02 8.99
N ARG A 47 -8.44 1.97 8.06
CA ARG A 47 -8.62 1.69 6.61
C ARG A 47 -7.44 0.90 6.04
N LEU A 48 -6.22 1.19 6.49
CA LEU A 48 -5.05 0.39 6.14
C LEU A 48 -5.21 -1.06 6.63
N ALA A 49 -5.70 -1.26 7.87
CA ALA A 49 -6.00 -2.59 8.39
C ALA A 49 -7.10 -3.30 7.59
N ASP A 50 -8.13 -2.59 7.11
CA ASP A 50 -9.15 -3.16 6.22
C ASP A 50 -8.56 -3.59 4.88
N VAL A 51 -7.68 -2.77 4.27
CA VAL A 51 -6.95 -3.15 3.04
C VAL A 51 -6.13 -4.42 3.28
N LEU A 52 -5.32 -4.47 4.34
CA LEU A 52 -4.52 -5.65 4.70
C LEU A 52 -5.37 -6.92 4.82
N ASN A 53 -6.49 -6.83 5.55
CA ASN A 53 -7.41 -7.94 5.71
C ASN A 53 -8.05 -8.38 4.38
N LYS A 54 -8.38 -7.43 3.50
CA LYS A 54 -8.89 -7.75 2.16
C LYS A 54 -7.83 -8.41 1.28
N VAL A 55 -6.56 -8.02 1.38
CA VAL A 55 -5.46 -8.69 0.65
C VAL A 55 -5.39 -10.18 1.02
N ASP A 56 -5.44 -10.50 2.31
CA ASP A 56 -5.34 -11.89 2.80
C ASP A 56 -6.48 -12.79 2.29
N ASN A 57 -7.64 -12.20 1.95
CA ASN A 57 -8.84 -12.93 1.55
C ASN A 57 -9.23 -12.70 0.07
N LEU A 58 -8.39 -12.03 -0.73
CA LEU A 58 -8.73 -11.63 -2.09
C LEU A 58 -8.70 -12.83 -3.06
N ASP A 59 -9.86 -13.24 -3.61
CA ASP A 59 -9.88 -14.07 -4.82
C ASP A 59 -9.85 -13.16 -6.07
N LEU A 60 -8.71 -13.13 -6.76
CA LEU A 60 -8.52 -12.35 -8.00
C LEU A 60 -9.42 -12.79 -9.17
N ARG A 61 -10.20 -13.87 -9.01
CA ARG A 61 -11.19 -14.32 -9.99
C ARG A 61 -12.60 -13.86 -9.63
N ASP A 62 -12.85 -13.45 -8.39
CA ASP A 62 -14.15 -12.93 -7.96
C ASP A 62 -14.24 -11.42 -8.19
N LYS A 63 -15.17 -11.01 -9.06
CA LYS A 63 -15.40 -9.59 -9.41
C LYS A 63 -15.89 -8.75 -8.22
N ASN A 64 -16.58 -9.36 -7.25
CA ASN A 64 -17.02 -8.68 -6.04
C ASN A 64 -15.83 -8.42 -5.12
N ASP A 65 -14.96 -9.40 -4.90
CA ASP A 65 -13.77 -9.24 -4.05
C ASP A 65 -12.85 -8.16 -4.61
N ILE A 66 -12.62 -8.17 -5.93
CA ILE A 66 -11.88 -7.10 -6.63
C ILE A 66 -12.51 -5.73 -6.39
N ARG A 67 -13.85 -5.61 -6.52
CA ARG A 67 -14.55 -4.34 -6.33
C ARG A 67 -14.45 -3.85 -4.89
N GLU A 68 -14.61 -4.75 -3.92
CA GLU A 68 -14.49 -4.40 -2.51
C GLU A 68 -13.06 -4.01 -2.13
N PHE A 69 -12.06 -4.72 -2.65
CA PHE A 69 -10.66 -4.38 -2.49
C PHE A 69 -10.36 -2.99 -3.06
N ARG A 70 -10.83 -2.70 -4.29
CA ARG A 70 -10.72 -1.37 -4.90
C ARG A 70 -11.34 -0.29 -4.01
N ASN A 71 -12.55 -0.51 -3.49
CA ASN A 71 -13.21 0.46 -2.62
C ASN A 71 -12.39 0.72 -1.33
N ALA A 72 -11.75 -0.31 -0.78
CA ALA A 72 -10.88 -0.16 0.38
C ALA A 72 -9.59 0.62 0.03
N CYS A 73 -9.01 0.38 -1.15
CA CYS A 73 -7.90 1.17 -1.68
C CYS A 73 -8.28 2.65 -1.86
N ASP A 74 -9.42 2.95 -2.50
CA ASP A 74 -9.92 4.32 -2.68
C ASP A 74 -10.16 5.00 -1.31
N ALA A 75 -10.68 4.23 -0.35
CA ALA A 75 -10.90 4.70 1.01
C ALA A 75 -9.58 5.02 1.74
N LEU A 76 -8.54 4.21 1.57
CA LEU A 76 -7.21 4.43 2.14
C LEU A 76 -6.50 5.62 1.48
N ASP A 77 -6.54 5.70 0.15
CA ASP A 77 -5.89 6.77 -0.61
C ASP A 77 -6.40 8.16 -0.17
N SER A 78 -7.72 8.27 0.05
CA SER A 78 -8.36 9.52 0.50
C SER A 78 -7.80 10.09 1.81
N CYS A 79 -7.13 9.27 2.63
CA CYS A 79 -6.55 9.67 3.91
C CYS A 79 -5.05 9.38 4.04
N SER A 80 -4.40 8.78 3.03
CA SER A 80 -3.03 8.26 3.09
C SER A 80 -2.00 9.33 3.52
N SER A 81 -2.18 10.57 3.04
CA SER A 81 -1.37 11.73 3.43
C SER A 81 -1.33 11.98 4.94
N LYS A 82 -2.40 11.60 5.67
CA LYS A 82 -2.53 11.76 7.12
C LYS A 82 -1.79 10.71 7.93
N LEU A 83 -1.50 9.54 7.34
CA LEU A 83 -0.69 8.50 7.99
C LEU A 83 0.77 8.92 8.17
N THR A 84 1.22 9.89 7.40
CA THR A 84 2.60 10.39 7.44
C THR A 84 2.72 11.64 8.30
N CYS A 85 1.87 11.78 9.32
CA CYS A 85 1.87 12.92 10.24
C CYS A 85 2.61 12.57 11.55
N GLY A 86 3.43 13.49 12.05
CA GLY A 86 4.02 13.41 13.39
C GLY A 86 5.09 12.34 13.51
N GLU A 87 5.03 11.50 14.56
CA GLU A 87 6.03 10.44 14.79
C GLU A 87 6.04 9.36 13.69
N PHE A 88 4.99 9.32 12.85
CA PHE A 88 4.86 8.43 11.69
C PHE A 88 5.43 9.03 10.38
N GLN A 89 6.22 10.11 10.47
CA GLN A 89 6.94 10.72 9.34
C GLN A 89 8.22 10.00 8.93
N ASP A 90 8.60 8.94 9.66
CA ASP A 90 9.81 8.20 9.37
C ASP A 90 9.73 7.61 7.95
N ALA A 91 10.92 7.46 7.34
CA ALA A 91 11.03 7.02 5.96
C ALA A 91 10.39 5.65 5.71
N HIS A 92 10.39 4.77 6.72
CA HIS A 92 9.82 3.43 6.61
C HIS A 92 8.29 3.50 6.57
N THR A 93 7.65 4.28 7.44
CA THR A 93 6.18 4.45 7.38
C THR A 93 5.72 5.07 6.06
N LYS A 94 6.44 6.08 5.56
CA LYS A 94 6.17 6.67 4.23
C LYS A 94 6.31 5.64 3.11
N GLN A 95 7.34 4.80 3.17
CA GLN A 95 7.56 3.73 2.21
C GLN A 95 6.41 2.73 2.23
N VAL A 96 5.99 2.24 3.41
CA VAL A 96 4.87 1.29 3.54
C VAL A 96 3.59 1.85 2.92
N VAL A 97 3.21 3.09 3.26
CA VAL A 97 2.00 3.73 2.71
C VAL A 97 2.10 3.87 1.19
N SER A 98 3.26 4.30 0.68
CA SER A 98 3.51 4.40 -0.77
C SER A 98 3.41 3.05 -1.47
N SER A 99 4.02 2.00 -0.91
CA SER A 99 4.02 0.65 -1.49
C SER A 99 2.61 0.06 -1.53
N PHE A 100 1.78 0.29 -0.51
CA PHE A 100 0.38 -0.09 -0.52
C PHE A 100 -0.42 0.64 -1.60
N GLY A 101 -0.20 1.96 -1.77
CA GLY A 101 -0.80 2.70 -2.88
C GLY A 101 -0.46 2.09 -4.24
N LYS A 102 0.81 1.74 -4.46
CA LYS A 102 1.23 1.11 -5.73
C LYS A 102 0.71 -0.30 -5.93
N TYR A 103 0.54 -1.06 -4.86
CA TYR A 103 -0.10 -2.37 -4.91
C TYR A 103 -1.59 -2.25 -5.32
N CYS A 104 -2.29 -1.27 -4.73
CA CYS A 104 -3.66 -0.93 -5.10
C CYS A 104 -3.76 -0.57 -6.59
N ASP A 105 -2.90 0.34 -7.07
CA ASP A 105 -2.85 0.75 -8.49
C ASP A 105 -2.68 -0.47 -9.42
N ALA A 106 -1.70 -1.33 -9.13
CA ALA A 106 -1.39 -2.50 -9.95
C ALA A 106 -2.55 -3.51 -10.00
N LEU A 107 -3.18 -3.80 -8.86
CA LEU A 107 -4.32 -4.71 -8.82
C LEU A 107 -5.55 -4.12 -9.52
N VAL A 108 -5.85 -2.84 -9.33
CA VAL A 108 -6.96 -2.20 -10.04
C VAL A 108 -6.74 -2.27 -11.54
N TYR A 109 -5.53 -1.96 -12.03
CA TYR A 109 -5.18 -2.08 -13.44
C TYR A 109 -5.41 -3.51 -13.97
N VAL A 110 -4.80 -4.53 -13.34
CA VAL A 110 -4.88 -5.94 -13.80
C VAL A 110 -6.33 -6.42 -13.91
N ASN A 111 -7.22 -5.91 -13.05
CA ASN A 111 -8.60 -6.37 -12.98
C ASN A 111 -9.59 -5.52 -13.79
N THR A 112 -9.31 -4.25 -14.04
CA THR A 112 -10.26 -3.32 -14.69
C THR A 112 -9.83 -2.89 -16.08
N GLU A 113 -8.53 -2.84 -16.36
CA GLU A 113 -7.97 -2.35 -17.62
C GLU A 113 -7.25 -3.42 -18.44
N PHE A 114 -6.83 -4.51 -17.80
CA PHE A 114 -6.24 -5.69 -18.44
C PHE A 114 -7.14 -6.96 -18.53
N PRO A 115 -8.47 -6.93 -18.27
CA PRO A 115 -9.24 -8.17 -18.11
C PRO A 115 -9.33 -8.99 -19.40
N GLU A 116 -9.40 -8.35 -20.57
CA GLU A 116 -9.53 -9.04 -21.86
C GLU A 116 -8.30 -9.89 -22.20
N CYS A 117 -7.09 -9.39 -21.90
CA CYS A 117 -5.88 -10.17 -22.07
C CYS A 117 -5.79 -11.23 -20.97
N ARG A 118 -6.02 -10.84 -19.72
CA ARG A 118 -5.96 -11.73 -18.55
C ARG A 118 -6.81 -12.99 -18.72
N GLU A 119 -8.03 -12.86 -19.25
CA GLU A 119 -8.94 -14.00 -19.48
C GLU A 119 -8.42 -14.98 -20.54
N LYS A 120 -7.54 -14.53 -21.45
CA LYS A 120 -6.91 -15.38 -22.49
C LYS A 120 -5.63 -16.05 -22.00
N LEU A 121 -4.96 -15.46 -21.01
CA LEU A 121 -3.69 -15.98 -20.50
C LEU A 121 -3.89 -17.35 -19.83
N ASP A 122 -3.00 -18.28 -20.14
CA ASP A 122 -2.99 -19.57 -19.46
C ASP A 122 -2.44 -19.41 -18.04
N ILE A 123 -3.34 -19.25 -17.07
CA ILE A 123 -3.01 -19.20 -15.65
C ILE A 123 -2.38 -20.50 -15.13
N ASN A 124 -2.51 -21.60 -15.86
CA ASN A 124 -1.86 -22.87 -15.54
C ASN A 124 -0.47 -23.01 -16.15
N SER A 125 -0.02 -22.04 -16.94
CA SER A 125 1.33 -22.01 -17.48
C SER A 125 2.37 -22.03 -16.35
N GLU A 126 3.53 -22.61 -16.64
CA GLU A 126 4.63 -22.65 -15.69
C GLU A 126 5.09 -21.23 -15.29
N CYS A 127 4.96 -20.27 -16.21
CA CYS A 127 5.26 -18.87 -15.94
C CYS A 127 4.39 -18.31 -14.81
N PHE A 128 3.06 -18.41 -14.92
CA PHE A 128 2.15 -17.88 -13.89
C PHE A 128 2.27 -18.62 -12.56
N LYS A 129 2.44 -19.95 -12.58
CA LYS A 129 2.61 -20.76 -11.36
C LYS A 129 3.84 -20.39 -10.55
N ASN A 130 4.92 -19.99 -11.22
CA ASN A 130 6.19 -19.64 -10.60
C ASN A 130 6.38 -18.13 -10.42
N TRP A 131 5.44 -17.31 -10.90
CA TRP A 131 5.53 -15.87 -10.79
C TRP A 131 4.97 -15.39 -9.44
N ASN A 132 5.84 -14.80 -8.63
CA ASN A 132 5.47 -14.16 -7.37
C ASN A 132 6.05 -12.74 -7.33
N PRO A 133 5.25 -11.68 -7.50
CA PRO A 133 5.74 -10.31 -7.45
C PRO A 133 6.04 -9.82 -6.02
N LEU A 134 5.56 -10.50 -4.97
CA LEU A 134 5.72 -10.06 -3.57
C LEU A 134 7.06 -10.48 -2.94
N GLN A 135 7.66 -11.58 -3.39
CA GLN A 135 9.02 -12.01 -3.03
C GLN A 135 9.29 -12.07 -1.51
N ASN A 136 8.30 -12.53 -0.73
CA ASN A 136 8.27 -12.55 0.75
C ASN A 136 9.54 -13.08 1.44
N SER A 137 10.31 -13.96 0.77
CA SER A 137 11.58 -14.50 1.28
C SER A 137 12.68 -13.45 1.51
N ILE A 138 12.57 -12.25 0.92
CA ILE A 138 13.57 -11.18 1.07
C ILE A 138 13.52 -10.60 2.49
N ASP A 139 12.32 -10.34 3.02
CA ASP A 139 12.14 -9.68 4.31
C ASP A 139 12.45 -10.63 5.49
N GLU A 140 12.38 -11.94 5.25
CA GLU A 140 12.70 -12.98 6.22
C GLU A 140 14.22 -13.24 6.36
N GLU A 141 15.03 -12.84 5.37
CA GLU A 141 16.48 -13.08 5.35
C GLU A 141 17.24 -12.07 6.22
N LYS A 142 17.92 -12.60 7.23
CA LYS A 142 18.66 -11.84 8.23
C LYS A 142 20.08 -11.50 7.77
N ASP A 143 20.67 -12.34 6.92
CA ASP A 143 21.98 -12.08 6.33
C ASP A 143 21.87 -11.00 5.25
N GLU A 144 22.57 -9.89 5.46
CA GLU A 144 22.51 -8.74 4.56
C GLU A 144 22.98 -9.07 3.15
N LYS A 145 24.03 -9.88 2.97
CA LYS A 145 24.55 -10.21 1.64
C LYS A 145 23.56 -11.08 0.88
N LYS A 146 23.00 -12.09 1.53
CA LYS A 146 21.97 -12.95 0.93
C LYS A 146 20.72 -12.16 0.59
N ARG A 147 20.29 -11.25 1.48
CA ARG A 147 19.14 -10.39 1.22
C ARG A 147 19.36 -9.51 -0.02
N GLU A 148 20.53 -8.91 -0.17
CA GLU A 148 20.86 -8.11 -1.36
C GLU A 148 20.96 -8.96 -2.64
N GLU A 149 21.46 -10.20 -2.56
CA GLU A 149 21.42 -11.14 -3.69
C GLU A 149 19.99 -11.53 -4.08
N LEU A 150 19.14 -11.82 -3.09
CA LEU A 150 17.72 -12.13 -3.31
C LEU A 150 17.00 -10.94 -3.96
N LYS A 151 17.21 -9.71 -3.49
CA LYS A 151 16.65 -8.50 -4.10
C LYS A 151 17.07 -8.35 -5.56
N LYS A 152 18.37 -8.49 -5.87
CA LYS A 152 18.86 -8.42 -7.26
C LYS A 152 18.20 -9.48 -8.15
N ASN A 153 18.06 -10.71 -7.65
CA ASN A 153 17.42 -11.79 -8.37
C ASN A 153 15.91 -11.54 -8.56
N ALA A 154 15.24 -11.00 -7.55
CA ALA A 154 13.84 -10.60 -7.63
C ALA A 154 13.63 -9.49 -8.67
N CYS A 155 14.45 -8.43 -8.66
CA CYS A 155 14.38 -7.37 -9.66
C CYS A 155 14.57 -7.91 -11.08
N LYS A 156 15.59 -8.76 -11.29
CA LYS A 156 15.86 -9.36 -12.61
C LYS A 156 14.69 -10.22 -13.12
N ASN A 157 14.00 -10.92 -12.22
CA ASN A 157 12.93 -11.85 -12.56
C ASN A 157 11.53 -11.32 -12.19
N TYR A 158 11.38 -10.00 -12.04
CA TYR A 158 10.14 -9.39 -11.57
C TYR A 158 8.96 -9.73 -12.49
N PHE A 159 9.19 -9.80 -13.81
CA PHE A 159 8.21 -10.23 -14.80
C PHE A 159 8.31 -11.73 -15.15
N GLY A 160 8.73 -12.53 -14.16
CA GLY A 160 8.97 -13.96 -14.31
C GLY A 160 10.39 -14.26 -14.82
N LYS A 161 10.82 -15.50 -14.58
CA LYS A 161 12.12 -16.00 -15.03
C LYS A 161 12.25 -15.86 -16.55
N ASP A 162 13.40 -15.38 -17.01
CA ASP A 162 13.70 -15.16 -18.44
C ASP A 162 12.63 -14.32 -19.17
N GLN A 163 11.99 -13.39 -18.43
CA GLN A 163 10.88 -12.56 -18.91
C GLN A 163 9.70 -13.37 -19.48
N CYS A 164 9.39 -14.52 -18.89
CA CYS A 164 8.34 -15.39 -19.41
C CYS A 164 6.97 -14.70 -19.55
N LEU A 165 6.64 -13.70 -18.71
CA LEU A 165 5.37 -12.97 -18.84
C LEU A 165 5.34 -12.09 -20.09
N LYS A 166 6.46 -11.48 -20.48
CA LYS A 166 6.56 -10.73 -21.73
C LYS A 166 6.15 -11.64 -22.88
N LYS A 167 6.85 -12.76 -23.03
CA LYS A 167 6.56 -13.73 -24.09
C LYS A 167 5.11 -14.20 -24.06
N LEU A 168 4.59 -14.55 -22.88
CA LEU A 168 3.23 -15.06 -22.74
C LEU A 168 2.17 -14.01 -23.14
N ILE A 169 2.33 -12.77 -22.71
CA ILE A 169 1.40 -11.67 -23.02
C ILE A 169 1.51 -11.27 -24.50
N THR A 170 2.71 -11.21 -25.06
CA THR A 170 2.90 -10.83 -26.47
C THR A 170 2.35 -11.89 -27.43
N GLU A 171 2.57 -13.18 -27.14
CA GLU A 171 2.05 -14.30 -27.95
C GLU A 171 0.54 -14.48 -27.83
N THR A 172 -0.04 -14.21 -26.65
CA THR A 172 -1.47 -14.42 -26.39
C THR A 172 -2.32 -13.21 -26.77
N CYS A 173 -1.79 -12.00 -26.55
CA CYS A 173 -2.54 -10.76 -26.64
C CYS A 173 -1.92 -9.81 -27.67
N SER A 174 -0.85 -9.09 -27.31
CA SER A 174 -0.07 -8.23 -28.21
C SER A 174 1.14 -7.61 -27.51
N GLU A 175 2.06 -7.06 -28.28
CA GLU A 175 3.14 -6.20 -27.78
C GLU A 175 2.62 -4.99 -27.01
N ASN A 176 1.53 -4.36 -27.47
CA ASN A 176 0.95 -3.20 -26.79
C ASN A 176 0.39 -3.56 -25.40
N GLU A 177 -0.29 -4.70 -25.29
CA GLU A 177 -0.79 -5.19 -24.00
C GLU A 177 0.36 -5.52 -23.04
N TRP A 178 1.48 -6.04 -23.54
CA TRP A 178 2.69 -6.20 -22.74
C TRP A 178 3.23 -4.85 -22.24
N GLN A 179 3.39 -3.85 -23.11
CA GLN A 179 3.91 -2.54 -22.72
C GLN A 179 3.03 -1.88 -21.65
N ARG A 180 1.70 -1.92 -21.83
CA ARG A 180 0.76 -1.40 -20.82
C ARG A 180 0.88 -2.16 -19.49
N PHE A 181 0.99 -3.48 -19.53
CA PHE A 181 1.14 -4.30 -18.32
C PHE A 181 2.45 -3.98 -17.60
N HIS A 182 3.55 -3.94 -18.34
CA HIS A 182 4.88 -3.60 -17.85
C HIS A 182 4.89 -2.23 -17.15
N ASP A 183 4.37 -1.19 -17.82
CA ASP A 183 4.41 0.19 -17.33
C ASP A 183 3.55 0.39 -16.07
N ASN A 184 2.42 -0.31 -15.96
CA ASN A 184 1.55 -0.23 -14.78
C ASN A 184 2.09 -1.01 -13.58
N LEU A 185 2.93 -2.03 -13.80
CA LEU A 185 3.49 -2.86 -12.71
C LEU A 185 4.87 -2.39 -12.23
N ILE A 186 5.60 -1.58 -13.02
CA ILE A 186 6.88 -0.99 -12.60
C ILE A 186 6.78 -0.19 -11.30
N PRO A 187 5.80 0.73 -11.11
CA PRO A 187 5.71 1.52 -9.89
C PRO A 187 5.58 0.67 -8.64
N PHE A 188 4.86 -0.45 -8.74
CA PHE A 188 4.73 -1.40 -7.64
C PHE A 188 6.04 -2.10 -7.31
N GLY A 189 6.74 -2.64 -8.32
CA GLY A 189 8.03 -3.27 -8.10
C GLY A 189 9.10 -2.31 -7.57
N ASN A 190 9.09 -1.05 -8.04
CA ASN A 190 9.98 0.00 -7.51
C ASN A 190 9.69 0.30 -6.04
N ALA A 191 8.42 0.39 -5.65
CA ALA A 191 8.05 0.69 -4.26
C ALA A 191 8.33 -0.50 -3.31
N LEU A 192 8.14 -1.73 -3.79
CA LEU A 192 8.32 -2.94 -2.99
C LEU A 192 9.80 -3.35 -2.86
N LEU A 193 10.53 -3.38 -3.97
CA LEU A 193 11.86 -3.97 -4.06
C LEU A 193 12.98 -2.93 -4.21
N SER A 194 12.62 -1.66 -4.44
CA SER A 194 13.56 -0.59 -4.81
C SER A 194 14.39 -0.96 -6.05
N CYS A 195 13.78 -1.66 -7.00
CA CYS A 195 14.40 -1.98 -8.28
C CYS A 195 14.58 -0.72 -9.12
N ASP A 196 15.58 -0.73 -10.00
CA ASP A 196 15.72 0.24 -11.08
C ASP A 196 15.34 -0.45 -12.40
N PHE A 197 14.08 -0.32 -12.79
CA PHE A 197 13.56 -0.90 -14.03
C PHE A 197 13.85 -0.06 -15.28
N GLU A 198 14.64 1.03 -15.19
CA GLU A 198 14.93 1.92 -16.33
C GLU A 198 15.61 1.19 -17.52
N ASN A 199 16.05 -0.06 -17.33
CA ASN A 199 16.68 -0.89 -18.38
C ASN A 199 15.94 -2.20 -18.72
N ALA A 200 14.71 -2.42 -18.26
CA ALA A 200 13.97 -3.67 -18.51
C ALA A 200 13.35 -3.80 -19.93
N GLN A 201 13.75 -2.94 -20.88
CA GLN A 201 13.19 -2.87 -22.24
C GLN A 201 13.80 -3.82 -23.29
N THR A 202 14.62 -4.80 -22.92
CA THR A 202 15.11 -5.82 -23.89
C THR A 202 14.35 -7.11 -23.79
#